data_AF-A0AAD1KXG0-F1
#
_entry.id   AF-A0AAD1KXG0-F1
#
_cell.length_a   1.000
_cell.length_b   1.000
_cell.length_c   1.000
_cell.angle_alpha   90.00
_cell.angle_beta   90.00
_cell.angle_gamma   90.00
#
_symmetry.space_group_name_H-M   'P 1'
#
loop_
_entity.id
_entity.type
_entity.pdbx_description
1 polymer ?
#
loop_
_entity_poly.entity_id
_entity_poly.type
_entity_poly.pdbx_seq_one_letter_code
_entity_poly.pdbx_strand_id
1 'polypeptide(L)'
;MEVGYLDESGFALTLPPTYAWCRRGEAKGVPRAWGKEGRVNVVGHLVRGQEGERLFFALLEGPVRWEVLRGYLDRVAESLGKPLKVFMVAYLPRYSPHLNPMEGVWRRVKGFLMPRRHYGSVEELKEAVVQALEALGGVELKILGEGT
;
A
#
# COMPACT_ATOMS: atom_id res chain seq x y z
N MET A 1 -22.38 5.12 -11.84
CA MET A 1 -20.95 5.31 -12.19
C MET A 1 -20.14 4.99 -10.95
N GLU A 2 -19.03 4.28 -11.08
CA GLU A 2 -18.14 3.99 -9.96
C GLU A 2 -16.84 4.77 -10.14
N VAL A 3 -16.28 5.25 -9.03
CA VAL A 3 -15.00 5.99 -9.02
C VAL A 3 -13.98 5.17 -8.26
N GLY A 4 -12.88 4.84 -8.94
CA GLY A 4 -11.73 4.17 -8.36
C GLY A 4 -10.66 5.16 -7.97
N TYR A 5 -10.21 5.10 -6.72
CA TYR A 5 -9.08 5.87 -6.20
C TYR A 5 -7.91 4.92 -6.02
N LEU A 6 -6.87 5.10 -6.84
CA LEU A 6 -5.68 4.28 -6.84
C LEU A 6 -4.53 5.05 -6.20
N ASP A 7 -3.76 4.41 -5.34
CA ASP A 7 -2.57 4.99 -4.75
C ASP A 7 -1.57 3.92 -4.28
N GLU A 8 -0.33 4.34 -4.06
CA GLU A 8 0.74 3.49 -3.54
C GLU A 8 1.24 3.93 -2.18
N SER A 9 1.55 2.95 -1.34
CA SER A 9 2.14 3.20 -0.03
C SER A 9 3.28 2.23 0.27
N GLY A 10 4.39 2.78 0.75
CA GLY A 10 5.51 2.02 1.32
C GLY A 10 5.37 1.80 2.82
N PHE A 11 5.74 0.60 3.26
CA PHE A 11 5.87 0.19 4.66
C PHE A 11 7.28 -0.29 4.88
N ALA A 12 7.97 0.17 5.93
CA ALA A 12 9.38 -0.13 6.14
C ALA A 12 9.62 -0.77 7.51
N LEU A 13 10.57 -1.71 7.58
CA LEU A 13 11.12 -2.26 8.83
C LEU A 13 11.85 -1.19 9.62
N THR A 14 12.55 -0.33 8.89
CA THR A 14 13.28 0.78 9.47
C THR A 14 12.29 1.90 9.77
N LEU A 15 12.06 2.17 11.06
CA LEU A 15 11.33 3.36 11.45
C LEU A 15 12.09 4.61 11.01
N PRO A 16 11.39 5.69 10.60
CA PRO A 16 12.02 6.99 10.49
C PRO A 16 12.74 7.26 11.83
N PRO A 17 14.04 7.61 11.82
CA PRO A 17 14.74 7.92 13.06
C PRO A 17 13.98 9.06 13.75
N THR A 18 13.35 8.73 14.87
CA THR A 18 12.76 9.69 15.78
C THR A 18 13.77 10.02 16.87
N TYR A 19 13.37 10.77 17.89
CA TYR A 19 14.22 11.05 19.02
C TYR A 19 14.52 9.78 19.82
N ALA A 20 15.79 9.53 20.09
CA ALA A 20 16.25 8.51 21.02
C ALA A 20 17.16 9.15 22.06
N TRP A 21 17.10 8.65 23.29
CA TRP A 21 18.03 9.05 24.34
C TRP A 21 19.32 8.25 24.23
N CYS A 22 20.46 8.94 24.24
CA CYS A 22 21.78 8.37 24.40
C CYS A 22 22.55 9.21 25.42
N ARG A 23 23.63 8.64 25.99
CA ARG A 23 24.48 9.39 26.91
C ARG A 23 25.22 10.50 26.15
N ARG A 24 25.54 11.59 26.85
CA ARG A 24 26.30 12.69 26.28
C ARG A 24 27.66 12.19 25.81
N GLY A 25 27.98 12.38 24.53
CA GLY A 25 29.22 11.89 23.91
C GLY A 25 29.09 10.52 23.24
N GLU A 26 27.96 9.83 23.36
CA GLU A 26 27.70 8.57 22.65
C GLU A 26 26.78 8.79 21.43
N ALA A 27 27.10 8.12 20.31
CA ALA A 27 26.23 8.05 19.14
C ALA A 27 25.51 6.70 19.11
N LYS A 28 24.17 6.72 19.01
CA LYS A 28 23.38 5.49 18.89
C LYS A 28 23.25 5.09 17.43
N GLY A 29 23.77 3.92 17.07
CA GLY A 29 23.54 3.32 15.77
C GLY A 29 22.08 2.86 15.63
N VAL A 30 21.43 3.24 14.53
CA VAL A 30 20.10 2.75 14.17
C VAL A 30 20.28 1.78 13.01
N PRO A 31 19.90 0.50 13.16
CA PRO A 31 19.90 -0.46 12.06
C PRO A 31 19.07 0.09 10.91
N ARG A 32 19.61 0.04 9.69
CA ARG A 32 18.89 0.44 8.48
C ARG A 32 18.85 -0.73 7.51
N ALA A 33 17.65 -1.15 7.17
CA ALA A 33 17.38 -2.03 6.04
C ALA A 33 16.79 -1.19 4.90
N TRP A 34 17.45 -1.20 3.75
CA TRP A 34 17.08 -0.40 2.57
C TRP A 34 16.49 -1.27 1.46
N GLY A 35 15.59 -0.70 0.66
CA GLY A 35 15.01 -1.38 -0.50
C GLY A 35 14.29 -2.68 -0.12
N LYS A 36 14.53 -3.74 -0.90
CA LYS A 36 13.87 -5.06 -0.74
C LYS A 36 14.14 -5.73 0.61
N GLU A 37 15.22 -5.35 1.29
CA GLU A 37 15.62 -5.92 2.58
C GLU A 37 14.84 -5.29 3.75
N GLY A 38 14.11 -4.20 3.50
CA GLY A 38 13.46 -3.45 4.58
C GLY A 38 12.18 -2.72 4.21
N ARG A 39 11.63 -2.90 3.01
CA ARG A 39 10.41 -2.20 2.58
C ARG A 39 9.48 -3.11 1.80
N VAL A 40 8.20 -3.03 2.13
CA VAL A 40 7.07 -3.60 1.39
C VAL A 40 6.34 -2.45 0.71
N ASN A 41 6.12 -2.56 -0.60
CA ASN A 41 5.26 -1.63 -1.33
C ASN A 41 3.90 -2.28 -1.52
N VAL A 42 2.86 -1.47 -1.42
CA VAL A 42 1.48 -1.90 -1.62
C VAL A 42 0.78 -0.91 -2.51
N VAL A 43 0.08 -1.42 -3.52
CA VAL A 43 -0.89 -0.66 -4.28
C VAL A 43 -2.27 -0.91 -3.68
N GLY A 44 -3.02 0.15 -3.48
CA GLY A 44 -4.40 0.08 -3.00
C GLY A 44 -5.34 0.79 -3.95
N HIS A 45 -6.54 0.24 -4.10
CA HIS A 45 -7.57 0.75 -4.98
C HIS A 45 -8.91 0.72 -4.26
N LEU A 46 -9.40 1.91 -3.88
CA LEU A 46 -10.71 2.08 -3.28
C LEU A 46 -11.73 2.41 -4.37
N VAL A 47 -12.64 1.49 -4.63
CA VAL A 47 -13.73 1.66 -5.58
C VAL A 47 -14.99 2.07 -4.82
N ARG A 48 -15.53 3.24 -5.17
CA ARG A 48 -16.78 3.76 -4.62
C ARG A 48 -17.89 3.66 -5.66
N GLY A 49 -18.95 2.93 -5.33
CA GLY A 49 -20.12 2.75 -6.16
C GLY A 49 -21.43 2.94 -5.40
N GLN A 50 -22.55 2.61 -6.05
CA GLN A 50 -23.87 2.67 -5.43
C GLN A 50 -24.06 1.60 -4.35
N GLU A 51 -23.34 0.47 -4.47
CA GLU A 51 -23.38 -0.66 -3.54
C GLU A 51 -22.43 -0.48 -2.34
N GLY A 52 -21.73 0.67 -2.26
CA GLY A 52 -20.79 1.00 -1.18
C GLY A 52 -19.34 1.12 -1.65
N GLU A 53 -18.42 0.95 -0.71
CA GLU A 53 -16.98 1.02 -0.96
C GLU A 53 -16.36 -0.38 -0.96
N ARG A 54 -15.46 -0.63 -1.92
CA ARG A 54 -14.68 -1.87 -2.02
C ARG A 54 -13.21 -1.53 -2.07
N LEU A 55 -12.43 -2.15 -1.19
CA LEU A 55 -10.98 -1.97 -1.14
C LEU A 55 -10.30 -3.18 -1.76
N PHE A 56 -9.48 -2.95 -2.78
CA PHE A 56 -8.58 -3.94 -3.34
C PHE A 56 -7.15 -3.54 -3.05
N PHE A 57 -6.26 -4.50 -2.86
CA PHE A 57 -4.84 -4.21 -2.68
C PHE A 57 -3.98 -5.34 -3.24
N ALA A 58 -2.71 -5.04 -3.50
CA ALA A 58 -1.71 -6.04 -3.86
C ALA A 58 -0.35 -5.66 -3.29
N LEU A 59 0.39 -6.66 -2.82
CA LEU A 59 1.80 -6.48 -2.48
C LEU A 59 2.61 -6.36 -3.77
N LEU A 60 3.53 -5.41 -3.80
CA LEU A 60 4.37 -5.09 -4.95
C LEU A 60 5.82 -5.46 -4.64
N GLU A 61 6.44 -6.18 -5.57
CA GLU A 61 7.86 -6.52 -5.51
C GLU A 61 8.62 -5.73 -6.57
N GLY A 62 9.65 -5.00 -6.15
CA GLY A 62 10.47 -4.20 -7.06
C GLY A 62 9.81 -2.89 -7.52
N PRO A 63 10.32 -2.29 -8.62
CA PRO A 63 9.79 -1.05 -9.16
C PRO A 63 8.44 -1.25 -9.83
N VAL A 64 7.50 -0.35 -9.57
CA VAL A 64 6.17 -0.44 -10.17
C VAL A 64 6.21 0.20 -11.54
N ARG A 65 6.19 -0.66 -12.56
CA ARG A 65 6.09 -0.27 -13.96
C ARG A 65 4.65 -0.37 -14.43
N TRP A 66 4.39 0.20 -15.60
CA TRP A 66 3.06 0.20 -16.20
C TRP A 66 2.50 -1.22 -16.42
N GLU A 67 3.35 -2.20 -16.71
CA GLU A 67 2.95 -3.60 -16.93
C GLU A 67 2.35 -4.22 -15.66
N VAL A 68 2.98 -3.96 -14.51
CA VAL A 68 2.51 -4.41 -13.18
C VAL A 68 1.17 -3.74 -12.86
N LEU A 69 1.07 -2.43 -13.09
CA LEU A 69 -0.16 -1.69 -12.85
C LEU A 69 -1.30 -2.15 -13.77
N ARG A 70 -1.02 -2.41 -15.05
CA ARG A 70 -2.01 -2.94 -16.00
C ARG A 70 -2.52 -4.31 -15.53
N GLY A 71 -1.62 -5.22 -15.19
CA GLY A 71 -1.97 -6.54 -14.68
C GLY A 71 -2.82 -6.45 -13.41
N TYR A 72 -2.49 -5.54 -12.51
CA TYR A 72 -3.31 -5.25 -11.33
C TYR A 72 -4.72 -4.77 -11.68
N LEU A 73 -4.84 -3.79 -12.58
CA LEU A 73 -6.14 -3.26 -13.01
C LEU A 73 -7.01 -4.31 -13.71
N ASP A 74 -6.39 -5.22 -14.46
CA ASP A 74 -7.09 -6.37 -15.05
C ASP A 74 -7.68 -7.28 -13.97
N ARG A 75 -6.92 -7.59 -12.90
CA ARG A 75 -7.43 -8.37 -11.76
C ARG A 75 -8.55 -7.66 -11.00
N VAL A 76 -8.45 -6.34 -10.84
CA VAL A 76 -9.53 -5.56 -10.21
C VAL A 76 -10.80 -5.63 -11.06
N ALA A 77 -10.69 -5.48 -12.39
CA ALA A 77 -11.84 -5.57 -13.30
C ALA A 77 -12.49 -6.96 -13.28
N GLU A 78 -11.68 -8.03 -13.26
CA GLU A 78 -12.14 -9.41 -13.06
C GLU A 78 -12.91 -9.57 -11.75
N SER A 79 -12.37 -9.06 -10.63
CA SER A 79 -12.99 -9.15 -9.31
C SER A 79 -14.29 -8.35 -9.20
N LEU A 80 -14.42 -7.26 -9.96
CA LEU A 80 -15.65 -6.47 -10.05
C LEU A 80 -16.72 -7.13 -10.95
N GLY A 81 -16.40 -8.23 -11.64
CA GLY A 81 -17.32 -8.92 -12.54
C GLY A 81 -17.70 -8.10 -13.78
N LYS A 82 -16.88 -7.12 -14.16
CA LYS A 82 -17.20 -6.19 -15.26
C LYS A 82 -16.56 -6.64 -16.58
N PRO A 83 -17.36 -6.90 -17.63
CA PRO A 83 -16.83 -7.38 -18.91
C PRO A 83 -16.16 -6.29 -19.76
N LEU A 84 -16.47 -5.01 -19.54
CA LEU A 84 -15.93 -3.89 -20.32
C LEU A 84 -14.91 -3.05 -19.53
N LYS A 85 -13.70 -2.96 -20.07
CA LYS A 85 -12.53 -2.28 -19.48
C LYS A 85 -12.41 -0.85 -20.01
N VAL A 86 -13.18 0.08 -19.45
CA VAL A 86 -12.95 1.52 -19.70
C VAL A 86 -12.70 2.21 -18.38
N PHE A 87 -11.41 2.43 -18.08
CA PHE A 87 -11.01 3.32 -17.01
C PHE A 87 -10.92 4.73 -17.58
N MET A 88 -11.84 5.59 -17.16
CA MET A 88 -11.71 7.02 -17.39
C MET A 88 -10.78 7.60 -16.34
N VAL A 89 -9.64 8.14 -16.76
CA VAL A 89 -8.71 8.81 -15.86
C VAL A 89 -9.24 10.21 -15.59
N ALA A 90 -9.62 10.46 -14.34
CA ALA A 90 -9.97 11.80 -13.88
C ALA A 90 -8.70 12.60 -13.54
N TYR A 91 -8.72 13.91 -13.80
CA TYR A 91 -7.62 14.79 -13.42
C TYR A 91 -7.60 14.98 -11.89
N LEU A 92 -6.42 14.79 -11.30
CA LEU A 92 -6.11 15.15 -9.92
C LEU A 92 -4.99 16.20 -9.92
N PRO A 93 -5.18 17.37 -9.27
CA PRO A 93 -4.12 18.35 -9.15
C PRO A 93 -2.89 17.80 -8.44
N ARG A 94 -1.70 18.25 -8.86
CA ARG A 94 -0.44 17.88 -8.20
C ARG A 94 -0.44 18.31 -6.74
N TYR A 95 0.17 17.48 -5.89
CA TYR A 95 0.29 17.71 -4.44
C TYR A 95 -1.05 17.85 -3.70
N SER A 96 -2.10 17.18 -4.17
CA SER A 96 -3.42 17.17 -3.53
C SER A 96 -3.80 15.81 -2.92
N PRO A 97 -3.00 15.24 -1.98
CA PRO A 97 -3.30 13.95 -1.37
C PRO A 97 -4.63 13.98 -0.59
N HIS A 98 -5.04 15.14 -0.08
CA HIS A 98 -6.31 15.34 0.62
C HIS A 98 -7.54 15.06 -0.26
N LEU A 99 -7.39 15.07 -1.59
CA LEU A 99 -8.46 14.73 -2.54
C LEU A 99 -8.49 13.23 -2.87
N ASN A 100 -7.49 12.46 -2.46
CA ASN A 100 -7.42 11.02 -2.66
C ASN A 100 -7.82 10.28 -1.37
N PRO A 101 -9.02 9.67 -1.29
CA PRO A 101 -9.48 8.94 -0.11
C PRO A 101 -8.58 7.76 0.30
N MET A 102 -7.77 7.22 -0.63
CA MET A 102 -6.77 6.19 -0.30
C MET A 102 -5.80 6.65 0.79
N GLU A 103 -5.47 7.94 0.85
CA GLU A 103 -4.62 8.51 1.90
C GLU A 103 -5.25 8.35 3.30
N GLY A 104 -6.57 8.36 3.38
CA GLY A 104 -7.31 8.05 4.61
C GLY A 104 -7.16 6.58 5.01
N VAL A 105 -7.22 5.66 4.04
CA VAL A 105 -6.99 4.23 4.25
C VAL A 105 -5.57 4.00 4.77
N TRP A 106 -4.56 4.59 4.13
CA TRP A 106 -3.16 4.49 4.58
C TRP A 106 -2.95 5.03 5.98
N ARG A 107 -3.56 6.18 6.31
CA ARG A 107 -3.52 6.74 7.66
C ARG A 107 -4.13 5.78 8.67
N ARG A 108 -5.23 5.09 8.33
CA ARG A 108 -5.89 4.15 9.24
C ARG A 108 -5.03 2.91 9.49
N VAL A 109 -4.46 2.34 8.42
CA VAL A 109 -3.55 1.20 8.48
C VAL A 109 -2.32 1.52 9.33
N LYS A 110 -1.56 2.57 8.95
CA LYS A 110 -0.31 2.94 9.61
C LYS A 110 -0.49 3.52 11.02
N GLY A 111 -1.61 4.22 11.25
CA GLY A 111 -1.87 4.93 12.49
C GLY A 111 -2.48 4.05 13.58
N PHE A 112 -3.37 3.12 13.21
CA PHE A 112 -4.21 2.42 14.17
C PHE A 112 -4.14 0.89 14.07
N LEU A 113 -4.03 0.34 12.86
CA LEU A 113 -4.07 -1.12 12.67
C LEU A 113 -2.68 -1.78 12.74
N MET A 114 -1.62 -1.00 12.54
CA MET A 114 -0.24 -1.43 12.75
C MET A 114 0.40 -0.66 13.92
N PRO A 115 -0.07 -0.85 15.17
CA PRO A 115 0.48 -0.15 16.34
C PRO A 115 1.91 -0.59 16.65
N ARG A 116 2.27 -1.84 16.32
CA ARG A 116 3.66 -2.29 16.31
C ARG A 116 4.37 -1.62 15.15
N ARG A 117 5.28 -0.73 15.50
CA ARG A 117 6.08 0.04 14.54
C ARG A 117 7.41 -0.62 14.19
N HIS A 118 7.71 -1.76 14.81
CA HIS A 118 8.93 -2.51 14.59
C HIS A 118 8.58 -3.97 14.30
N TYR A 119 9.18 -4.50 13.24
CA TYR A 119 9.03 -5.87 12.76
C TYR A 119 10.42 -6.47 12.57
N GLY A 120 10.56 -7.76 12.86
CA GLY A 120 11.83 -8.49 12.83
C GLY A 120 12.28 -8.89 11.43
N SER A 121 11.36 -9.02 10.48
CA SER A 121 11.67 -9.35 9.08
C SER A 121 10.67 -8.76 8.08
N VAL A 122 11.03 -8.74 6.80
CA VAL A 122 10.15 -8.26 5.71
C VAL A 122 8.90 -9.12 5.61
N GLU A 123 9.03 -10.42 5.85
CA GLU A 123 7.93 -11.39 5.85
C GLU A 123 6.91 -11.05 6.95
N GLU A 124 7.37 -10.81 8.17
CA GLU A 124 6.51 -10.38 9.28
C GLU A 124 5.80 -9.05 8.96
N LEU A 125 6.52 -8.11 8.32
CA LEU A 125 5.93 -6.86 7.87
C LEU A 125 4.88 -7.06 6.78
N LYS A 126 5.12 -7.94 5.79
CA LYS A 126 4.16 -8.29 4.73
C LYS A 126 2.88 -8.84 5.37
N GLU A 127 3.01 -9.81 6.27
CA GLU A 127 1.87 -10.42 6.99
C GLU A 127 1.07 -9.37 7.76
N ALA A 128 1.73 -8.49 8.50
CA ALA A 128 1.06 -7.45 9.27
C ALA A 128 0.31 -6.43 8.39
N VAL A 129 0.87 -6.08 7.23
CA VAL A 129 0.21 -5.19 6.26
C VAL A 129 -1.03 -5.86 5.67
N VAL A 130 -0.93 -7.14 5.29
CA VAL A 130 -2.07 -7.92 4.77
C VAL A 130 -3.18 -7.99 5.81
N GLN A 131 -2.86 -8.41 7.04
CA GLN A 131 -3.84 -8.49 8.14
C GLN A 131 -4.53 -7.14 8.40
N ALA A 132 -3.77 -6.04 8.36
CA ALA A 132 -4.34 -4.71 8.59
C ALA A 132 -5.27 -4.26 7.46
N LEU A 133 -4.98 -4.61 6.20
CA LEU A 133 -5.84 -4.28 5.06
C LEU A 133 -7.09 -5.17 5.00
N GLU A 134 -6.95 -6.47 5.31
CA GLU A 134 -8.08 -7.40 5.44
C GLU A 134 -9.03 -6.97 6.56
N ALA A 135 -8.51 -6.45 7.68
CA ALA A 135 -9.32 -5.90 8.76
C ALA A 135 -10.17 -4.67 8.34
N LEU A 136 -9.83 -4.02 7.21
CA LEU A 136 -10.64 -2.97 6.59
C LEU A 136 -11.62 -3.50 5.53
N GLY A 137 -11.72 -4.82 5.36
CA GLY A 137 -12.50 -5.45 4.28
C GLY A 137 -11.77 -5.44 2.94
N GLY A 138 -10.44 -5.24 2.94
CA GLY A 138 -9.62 -5.28 1.75
C GLY A 138 -9.53 -6.68 1.15
N VAL A 139 -9.61 -6.77 -0.18
CA VAL A 139 -9.39 -8.00 -0.93
C VAL A 139 -7.98 -7.97 -1.52
N GLU A 140 -7.14 -8.93 -1.13
CA GLU A 140 -5.81 -9.10 -1.70
C GLU A 140 -5.91 -9.69 -3.12
N LEU A 141 -5.30 -9.02 -4.08
CA LEU A 141 -5.13 -9.49 -5.45
C LEU A 141 -3.67 -9.91 -5.64
N LYS A 142 -3.45 -11.17 -6.01
CA LYS A 142 -2.11 -11.67 -6.33
C LYS A 142 -1.73 -11.20 -7.74
N ILE A 143 -0.75 -10.31 -7.83
CA ILE A 143 -0.12 -9.98 -9.11
C ILE A 143 0.94 -11.06 -9.35
N LEU A 144 0.75 -11.87 -10.39
CA LEU A 144 1.80 -12.77 -10.84
C LEU A 144 2.90 -11.88 -11.43
N GLY A 145 4.02 -11.76 -10.71
CA GLY A 145 5.23 -11.23 -11.28
C GLY A 145 5.74 -12.25 -12.31
N GLU A 146 5.37 -12.09 -13.58
CA GLU A 146 6.24 -12.62 -14.63
C GLU A 146 7.54 -11.81 -14.52
N GLY A 147 8.56 -12.48 -13.99
CA GLY A 147 9.85 -11.89 -13.70
C GLY A 147 10.42 -11.19 -14.93
N THR A 148 11.00 -10.02 -14.68
CA THR A 148 12.04 -9.47 -15.53
C THR A 148 13.34 -9.42 -14.74
#